data_AF-A0A2I1FXL2-F1
#
_entry.id   AF-A0A2I1FXL2-F1
#
_cell.length_a   1.000
_cell.length_b   1.000
_cell.length_c   1.000
_cell.angle_alpha   90.00
_cell.angle_beta   90.00
_cell.angle_gamma   90.00
#
_symmetry.space_group_name_H-M   'P 1'
#
loop_
_entity.id
_entity.type
_entity.pdbx_description
1 polymer ?
#
loop_
_entity_poly.entity_id
_entity_poly.type
_entity_poly.pdbx_seq_one_letter_code
_entity_poly.pdbx_strand_id
1 'polypeptide(L)'
;MSDMGDSVRNTFEEDFLKFVSEEGESFLSYTTFQLGQFVENGFLKNLFDKNPQQPVDKAQLLVDMFGESANPNNFTQQAAATNIQPTTLSQIFSIALYASSRSWDYFATRAYTKFGDMGDSESECPSANDEFGSTYISMPKTTPKPVLATPQYCQMWK
;
A
#
# COMPACT_ATOMS: atom_id res chain seq x y z
N MET A 1 -18.73 -39.30 -0.23
CA MET A 1 -18.51 -38.19 0.73
C MET A 1 -17.91 -37.06 -0.07
N SER A 2 -18.75 -36.10 -0.47
CA SER A 2 -18.34 -35.00 -1.36
C SER A 2 -17.76 -33.85 -0.56
N ASP A 3 -16.55 -33.44 -0.92
CA ASP A 3 -16.17 -32.13 -1.48
C ASP A 3 -16.82 -30.82 -0.99
N MET A 4 -17.39 -30.81 0.22
CA MET A 4 -17.99 -29.60 0.79
C MET A 4 -16.96 -28.49 1.08
N GLY A 5 -15.71 -28.86 1.35
CA GLY A 5 -14.61 -27.91 1.57
C GLY A 5 -14.18 -27.18 0.29
N ASP A 6 -14.16 -27.87 -0.85
CA ASP A 6 -13.82 -27.26 -2.14
C ASP A 6 -14.93 -26.34 -2.65
N SER A 7 -16.20 -26.68 -2.42
CA SER A 7 -17.32 -25.81 -2.84
C SER A 7 -17.32 -24.45 -2.14
N VAL A 8 -17.04 -24.40 -0.83
CA VAL A 8 -17.01 -23.12 -0.06
C VAL A 8 -15.77 -22.30 -0.42
N ARG A 9 -14.63 -22.98 -0.66
CA ARG A 9 -13.40 -22.34 -1.13
C ARG A 9 -13.57 -21.69 -2.50
N ASN A 10 -14.20 -22.40 -3.44
CA ASN A 10 -14.47 -21.90 -4.79
C ASN A 10 -15.37 -20.65 -4.76
N THR A 11 -16.39 -20.61 -3.89
CA THR A 11 -17.24 -19.41 -3.74
C THR A 11 -16.49 -18.20 -3.18
N PHE A 12 -15.58 -18.39 -2.22
CA PHE A 12 -14.77 -17.28 -1.67
C PHE A 12 -13.81 -16.71 -2.73
N GLU A 13 -13.15 -17.58 -3.50
CA GLU A 13 -12.23 -17.15 -4.56
C GLU A 13 -12.97 -16.39 -5.66
N GLU A 14 -14.14 -16.87 -6.10
CA GLU A 14 -14.99 -16.18 -7.07
C GLU A 14 -15.46 -14.80 -6.56
N ASP A 15 -15.89 -14.71 -5.31
CA ASP A 15 -16.32 -13.45 -4.68
C ASP A 15 -15.17 -12.45 -4.53
N PHE A 16 -13.97 -12.92 -4.21
CA PHE A 16 -12.78 -12.09 -4.14
C PHE A 16 -12.38 -11.57 -5.53
N LEU A 17 -12.37 -12.43 -6.56
CA LEU A 17 -12.06 -12.02 -7.93
C LEU A 17 -13.07 -11.00 -8.46
N LYS A 18 -14.36 -11.21 -8.17
CA LYS A 18 -15.42 -10.24 -8.50
C LYS A 18 -15.19 -8.90 -7.80
N PHE A 19 -14.83 -8.92 -6.51
CA PHE A 19 -14.46 -7.72 -5.77
C PHE A 19 -13.25 -7.00 -6.39
N VAL A 20 -12.17 -7.71 -6.73
CA VAL A 20 -10.98 -7.11 -7.37
C VAL A 20 -11.37 -6.43 -8.69
N SER A 21 -12.23 -7.07 -9.49
CA SER A 21 -12.70 -6.48 -10.75
C SER A 21 -13.51 -5.20 -10.51
N GLU A 22 -14.41 -5.18 -9.52
CA GLU A 22 -15.26 -4.01 -9.23
C GLU A 22 -14.46 -2.85 -8.62
N GLU A 23 -13.57 -3.14 -7.67
CA GLU A 23 -12.77 -2.13 -7.00
C GLU A 23 -11.57 -1.68 -7.85
N GLY A 24 -11.21 -2.41 -8.92
CA GLY A 24 -10.21 -1.99 -9.89
C GLY A 24 -10.58 -0.67 -10.58
N GLU A 25 -11.85 -0.49 -10.95
CA GLU A 25 -12.33 0.80 -11.51
C GLU A 25 -12.26 1.91 -10.46
N SER A 26 -12.64 1.61 -9.22
CA SER A 26 -12.56 2.55 -8.10
C SER A 26 -11.11 2.95 -7.81
N PHE A 27 -10.16 2.02 -7.90
CA PHE A 27 -8.73 2.29 -7.76
C PHE A 27 -8.25 3.28 -8.83
N LEU A 28 -8.61 3.09 -10.10
CA LEU A 28 -8.22 4.00 -11.19
C LEU A 28 -8.88 5.37 -11.06
N SER A 29 -10.16 5.39 -10.67
CA SER A 29 -10.90 6.62 -10.42
C SER A 29 -10.27 7.43 -9.28
N TYR A 30 -9.93 6.76 -8.17
CA TYR A 30 -9.26 7.40 -7.04
C TYR A 30 -7.83 7.86 -7.40
N THR A 31 -7.10 7.11 -8.22
CA THR A 31 -5.78 7.52 -8.71
C THR A 31 -5.89 8.80 -9.53
N THR A 32 -6.88 8.87 -10.43
CA THR A 32 -7.17 10.06 -11.23
C THR A 32 -7.53 11.25 -10.34
N PHE A 33 -8.36 11.03 -9.32
CA PHE A 33 -8.70 12.05 -8.33
C PHE A 33 -7.45 12.59 -7.61
N GLN A 34 -6.57 11.70 -7.10
CA GLN A 34 -5.33 12.08 -6.41
C GLN A 34 -4.37 12.86 -7.33
N LEU A 35 -4.27 12.48 -8.61
CA LEU A 35 -3.50 13.23 -9.60
C LEU A 35 -4.07 14.64 -9.82
N GLY A 36 -5.40 14.75 -9.91
CA GLY A 36 -6.10 16.04 -10.02
C GLY A 36 -5.84 16.97 -8.82
N GLN A 37 -5.70 16.40 -7.62
CA GLN A 37 -5.44 17.20 -6.41
C GLN A 37 -4.13 18.00 -6.51
N PHE A 38 -3.08 17.53 -7.17
CA PHE A 38 -1.83 18.30 -7.32
C PHE A 38 -1.99 19.60 -8.14
N VAL A 39 -3.03 19.67 -8.98
CA VAL A 39 -3.43 20.88 -9.69
C VAL A 39 -4.31 21.74 -8.80
N GLU A 40 -5.36 21.15 -8.23
CA GLU A 40 -6.38 21.87 -7.46
C GLU A 40 -5.85 22.47 -6.16
N ASN A 41 -4.99 21.75 -5.44
CA ASN A 41 -4.38 22.22 -4.19
C ASN A 41 -3.23 23.22 -4.42
N GLY A 42 -2.89 23.51 -5.67
CA GLY A 42 -1.84 24.46 -6.03
C GLY A 42 -0.41 23.94 -5.84
N PHE A 43 -0.19 22.67 -5.54
CA PHE A 43 1.15 22.11 -5.38
C PHE A 43 2.03 22.35 -6.62
N LEU A 44 1.52 22.02 -7.82
CA LEU A 44 2.27 22.25 -9.06
C LEU A 44 2.50 23.74 -9.32
N LYS A 45 1.53 24.59 -8.95
CA LYS A 45 1.70 26.04 -9.04
C LYS A 45 2.85 26.52 -8.16
N ASN A 46 2.92 26.05 -6.91
CA ASN A 46 3.98 26.42 -5.98
C ASN A 46 5.34 25.88 -6.45
N LEU A 47 5.40 24.63 -6.91
CA LEU A 47 6.63 23.99 -7.38
C LEU A 47 7.24 24.70 -8.60
N PHE A 48 6.41 25.31 -9.45
CA PHE A 48 6.82 26.02 -10.65
C PHE A 48 6.67 27.54 -10.57
N ASP A 49 6.47 28.09 -9.37
CA ASP A 49 6.43 29.55 -9.21
C ASP A 49 7.75 30.16 -9.67
N LYS A 50 7.65 31.20 -10.50
CA LYS A 50 8.79 31.93 -11.09
C LYS A 50 9.04 33.26 -10.41
N ASN A 51 8.40 33.52 -9.26
CA ASN A 51 8.60 34.76 -8.51
C ASN A 51 10.09 34.95 -8.14
N PRO A 52 10.79 35.93 -8.74
CA PRO A 52 12.22 36.12 -8.51
C PRO A 52 12.54 36.65 -7.11
N GLN A 53 11.55 37.19 -6.37
CA GLN A 53 11.75 37.67 -5.00
C GLN A 53 11.70 36.56 -3.96
N GLN A 54 11.14 35.39 -4.30
CA GLN A 54 11.00 34.27 -3.38
C GLN A 54 11.25 32.96 -4.13
N PRO A 55 12.52 32.64 -4.43
CA PRO A 55 12.86 31.41 -5.14
C PRO A 55 12.43 30.19 -4.32
N VAL A 56 11.72 29.27 -4.99
CA VAL A 56 11.25 28.02 -4.38
C VAL A 56 12.36 26.97 -4.47
N ASP A 57 12.71 26.39 -3.32
CA ASP A 57 13.53 25.19 -3.28
C ASP A 57 12.67 23.97 -3.67
N LYS A 58 12.76 23.59 -4.94
CA LYS A 58 11.99 22.48 -5.50
C LYS A 58 12.39 21.13 -4.92
N ALA A 59 13.66 20.96 -4.56
CA ALA A 59 14.13 19.71 -3.99
C ALA A 59 13.53 19.52 -2.61
N GLN A 60 13.60 20.57 -1.77
CA GLN A 60 13.00 20.53 -0.44
C GLN A 60 11.48 20.37 -0.51
N LEU A 61 10.78 21.08 -1.41
CA LEU A 61 9.33 20.96 -1.54
C LEU A 61 8.88 19.53 -1.94
N LEU A 62 9.66 18.84 -2.77
CA LEU A 62 9.40 17.44 -3.12
C LEU A 62 9.62 16.52 -1.91
N VAL A 63 10.69 16.74 -1.14
CA VAL A 63 10.98 15.96 0.07
C VAL A 63 9.92 16.21 1.16
N ASP A 64 9.48 17.44 1.35
CA ASP A 64 8.45 17.78 2.33
C ASP A 64 7.09 17.11 2.00
N MET A 65 6.76 17.00 0.71
CA MET A 65 5.51 16.38 0.25
C MET A 65 5.57 14.86 0.23
N PHE A 66 6.67 14.28 -0.24
CA PHE A 66 6.77 12.86 -0.60
C PHE A 66 7.79 12.06 0.23
N GLY A 67 8.55 12.72 1.11
CA GLY A 67 9.60 12.15 1.92
C GLY A 67 10.97 12.07 1.23
N GLU A 68 11.96 11.55 1.95
CA GLU A 68 13.37 11.47 1.50
C GLU A 68 13.56 10.64 0.22
N SER A 69 12.66 9.71 -0.08
CA SER A 69 12.70 8.96 -1.34
C SER A 69 12.58 9.87 -2.57
N ALA A 70 11.89 11.01 -2.44
CA ALA A 70 11.74 12.01 -3.49
C ALA A 70 12.94 12.96 -3.61
N ASN A 71 14.00 12.78 -2.83
CA ASN A 71 15.19 13.59 -2.97
C ASN A 71 15.77 13.45 -4.41
N PRO A 72 15.91 14.54 -5.18
CA PRO A 72 16.42 14.47 -6.55
C PRO A 72 17.79 13.80 -6.70
N ASN A 73 18.61 13.79 -5.64
CA ASN A 73 19.91 13.12 -5.65
C ASN A 73 19.80 11.61 -5.90
N ASN A 74 18.72 10.97 -5.43
CA ASN A 74 18.44 9.55 -5.62
C ASN A 74 18.23 9.19 -7.11
N PHE A 75 17.91 10.19 -7.94
CA PHE A 75 17.59 10.01 -9.35
C PHE A 75 18.75 10.36 -10.28
N THR A 76 19.88 10.85 -9.77
CA THR A 76 20.99 11.42 -10.58
C THR A 76 21.49 10.46 -11.66
N GLN A 77 21.72 9.18 -11.32
CA GLN A 77 22.24 8.19 -12.27
C GLN A 77 21.23 7.89 -13.38
N GLN A 78 19.96 7.64 -13.01
CA GLN A 78 18.91 7.34 -13.97
C GLN A 78 18.59 8.57 -14.84
N ALA A 79 18.53 9.75 -14.24
CA ALA A 79 18.32 11.02 -14.90
C ALA A 79 19.39 11.29 -15.99
N ALA A 80 20.65 11.00 -15.68
CA ALA A 80 21.75 11.06 -16.66
C ALA A 80 21.56 10.04 -17.80
N ALA A 81 21.20 8.79 -17.48
CA ALA A 81 20.96 7.75 -18.48
C ALA A 81 19.77 8.05 -19.41
N THR A 82 18.73 8.73 -18.91
CA THR A 82 17.53 9.09 -19.68
C THR A 82 17.57 10.50 -20.27
N ASN A 83 18.62 11.28 -20.00
CA ASN A 83 18.73 12.70 -20.37
C ASN A 83 17.54 13.56 -19.86
N ILE A 84 17.14 13.34 -18.60
CA ILE A 84 16.07 14.08 -17.92
C ILE A 84 16.70 14.78 -16.70
N GLN A 85 16.16 15.92 -16.28
CA GLN A 85 16.62 16.57 -15.05
C GLN A 85 16.24 15.74 -13.81
N PRO A 86 17.13 15.54 -12.82
CA PRO A 86 16.84 14.72 -11.64
C PRO A 86 15.57 15.17 -10.88
N THR A 87 15.35 16.48 -10.75
CA THR A 87 14.14 17.03 -10.13
C THR A 87 12.87 16.65 -10.89
N THR A 88 12.91 16.68 -12.22
CA THR A 88 11.76 16.28 -13.06
C THR A 88 11.48 14.79 -12.92
N LEU A 89 12.52 13.96 -12.91
CA LEU A 89 12.36 12.52 -12.76
C LEU A 89 11.81 12.17 -11.37
N SER A 90 12.36 12.76 -10.32
CA SER A 90 11.85 12.64 -8.95
C SER A 90 10.37 13.02 -8.87
N GLN A 91 9.99 14.18 -9.42
CA GLN A 91 8.61 14.64 -9.40
C GLN A 91 7.65 13.65 -10.06
N ILE A 92 7.96 13.18 -11.28
CA ILE A 92 7.10 12.24 -12.02
C ILE A 92 6.91 10.95 -11.21
N PHE A 93 8.02 10.37 -10.74
CA PHE A 93 7.98 9.14 -9.95
C PHE A 93 7.21 9.31 -8.65
N SER A 94 7.45 10.40 -7.92
CA SER A 94 6.84 10.64 -6.60
C SER A 94 5.34 10.90 -6.71
N ILE A 95 4.90 11.68 -7.71
CA ILE A 95 3.47 11.90 -7.97
C ILE A 95 2.77 10.58 -8.33
N ALA A 96 3.36 9.79 -9.23
CA ALA A 96 2.77 8.52 -9.65
C ALA A 96 2.69 7.52 -8.48
N LEU A 97 3.77 7.40 -7.70
CA LEU A 97 3.83 6.52 -6.54
C LEU A 97 2.85 6.96 -5.45
N TYR A 98 2.80 8.25 -5.12
CA TYR A 98 1.87 8.79 -4.13
C TYR A 98 0.42 8.52 -4.53
N ALA A 99 0.02 8.89 -5.75
CA ALA A 99 -1.35 8.68 -6.21
C ALA A 99 -1.74 7.19 -6.19
N SER A 100 -0.84 6.32 -6.65
CA SER A 100 -1.06 4.86 -6.63
C SER A 100 -1.14 4.32 -5.20
N SER A 101 -0.28 4.78 -4.28
CA SER A 101 -0.29 4.38 -2.88
C SER A 101 -1.59 4.77 -2.19
N ARG A 102 -2.10 5.98 -2.42
CA ARG A 102 -3.36 6.45 -1.84
C ARG A 102 -4.55 5.64 -2.35
N SER A 103 -4.55 5.26 -3.63
CA SER A 103 -5.56 4.35 -4.20
C SER A 103 -5.43 2.93 -3.65
N TRP A 104 -4.20 2.47 -3.41
CA TRP A 104 -3.96 1.18 -2.78
C TRP A 104 -4.47 1.15 -1.35
N ASP A 105 -4.24 2.20 -0.55
CA ASP A 105 -4.77 2.32 0.82
C ASP A 105 -6.30 2.24 0.80
N TYR A 106 -6.94 2.94 -0.15
CA TYR A 106 -8.39 2.88 -0.34
C TYR A 106 -8.85 1.45 -0.66
N PHE A 107 -8.26 0.82 -1.67
CA PHE A 107 -8.57 -0.56 -2.06
C PHE A 107 -8.36 -1.55 -0.89
N ALA A 108 -7.23 -1.47 -0.20
CA ALA A 108 -6.87 -2.35 0.91
C ALA A 108 -7.85 -2.21 2.08
N THR A 109 -8.29 -0.98 2.39
CA THR A 109 -9.31 -0.73 3.41
C THR A 109 -10.63 -1.40 3.05
N ARG A 110 -11.04 -1.31 1.78
CA ARG A 110 -12.26 -1.96 1.26
C ARG A 110 -12.16 -3.47 1.32
N ALA A 111 -11.02 -4.03 0.93
CA ALA A 111 -10.75 -5.46 0.96
C ALA A 111 -10.77 -5.99 2.41
N TYR A 112 -10.08 -5.30 3.32
CA TYR A 112 -10.06 -5.67 4.74
C TYR A 112 -11.45 -5.55 5.38
N THR A 113 -12.25 -4.55 5.03
CA THR A 113 -13.61 -4.42 5.55
C THR A 113 -14.51 -5.57 5.08
N LYS A 114 -14.32 -6.07 3.85
CA LYS A 114 -15.18 -7.11 3.26
C LYS A 114 -14.74 -8.53 3.61
N PHE A 115 -13.44 -8.77 3.67
CA PHE A 115 -12.86 -10.12 3.81
C PHE A 115 -11.94 -10.27 5.03
N GLY A 116 -11.64 -9.19 5.73
CA GLY A 116 -10.87 -9.26 6.98
C GLY A 116 -11.72 -9.92 8.05
N ASP A 117 -11.18 -10.98 8.64
CA ASP A 117 -11.76 -11.61 9.81
C ASP A 117 -11.71 -10.61 10.98
N MET A 118 -12.85 -9.95 11.26
CA MET A 118 -13.00 -9.02 12.38
C MET A 118 -13.19 -9.74 13.73
N GLY A 119 -13.15 -11.08 13.75
CA GLY A 119 -13.11 -11.86 14.97
C GLY A 119 -14.18 -11.48 15.97
N ASP A 120 -15.45 -11.84 15.72
CA ASP A 120 -16.39 -12.04 16.83
C ASP A 120 -16.00 -13.33 17.55
N SER A 121 -14.87 -13.27 18.25
CA SER A 121 -14.50 -14.25 19.27
C SER A 121 -15.21 -13.90 20.57
N GLU A 122 -16.54 -13.77 20.52
CA GLU A 122 -17.39 -13.99 21.67
C GLU A 122 -17.39 -15.51 21.92
N SER A 123 -16.24 -16.10 22.23
CA SER A 123 -16.23 -17.44 22.79
C SER A 123 -16.86 -17.31 24.17
N GLU A 124 -18.16 -17.54 24.24
CA GLU A 124 -18.91 -17.75 25.46
C GLU A 124 -18.10 -18.72 26.31
N CYS A 125 -17.38 -18.22 27.31
CA CYS A 125 -16.63 -19.05 28.24
C CYS A 125 -17.69 -19.86 29.00
N PRO A 126 -17.76 -21.19 28.85
CA PRO A 126 -18.62 -21.96 29.73
C PRO A 126 -18.05 -21.80 31.13
N SER A 127 -18.84 -21.18 32.01
CA SER A 127 -18.52 -20.97 33.41
C SER A 127 -17.93 -22.24 34.05
N ALA A 128 -16.67 -22.17 34.46
CA ALA A 128 -16.43 -22.12 35.90
C ALA A 128 -16.59 -23.42 36.72
N ASN A 129 -16.55 -24.64 36.16
CA ASN A 129 -16.74 -25.82 37.00
C ASN A 129 -15.75 -26.97 36.69
N ASP A 130 -14.87 -27.18 37.67
CA ASP A 130 -14.31 -28.46 38.15
C ASP A 130 -12.91 -28.92 37.65
N GLU A 131 -11.92 -28.53 38.47
CA GLU A 131 -10.99 -29.40 39.20
C GLU A 131 -10.06 -30.40 38.45
N PHE A 132 -8.76 -30.01 38.47
CA PHE A 132 -7.52 -30.82 38.47
C PHE A 132 -7.23 -31.85 37.36
N GLY A 133 -6.15 -31.56 36.62
CA GLY A 133 -5.40 -32.54 35.84
C GLY A 133 -4.33 -31.91 34.96
N SER A 134 -3.22 -31.45 35.52
CA SER A 134 -2.04 -31.04 34.74
C SER A 134 -1.55 -32.19 33.87
N THR A 135 -1.68 -32.07 32.56
CA THR A 135 -0.81 -32.73 31.59
C THR A 135 -0.58 -31.77 30.44
N TYR A 136 0.59 -31.13 30.47
CA TYR A 136 1.10 -30.26 29.43
C TYR A 136 1.40 -31.12 28.18
N ILE A 137 0.52 -31.10 27.19
CA ILE A 137 0.88 -31.60 25.86
C ILE A 137 1.49 -30.41 25.10
N SER A 138 2.81 -30.29 25.15
CA SER A 138 3.55 -29.34 24.33
C SER A 138 3.50 -29.79 22.87
N MET A 139 2.66 -29.14 22.06
CA MET A 139 2.78 -29.22 20.61
C MET A 139 3.93 -28.33 20.13
N PRO A 140 4.83 -28.80 19.25
CA PRO A 140 5.84 -27.93 18.66
C PRO A 140 5.17 -26.89 17.74
N LYS A 141 5.29 -25.63 18.11
CA LYS A 141 4.94 -24.46 17.29
C LYS A 141 5.95 -24.33 16.15
N THR A 142 5.68 -24.98 15.03
CA THR A 142 6.44 -24.73 13.79
C THR A 142 5.69 -23.71 12.96
N THR A 143 6.01 -22.43 13.16
CA THR A 143 5.62 -21.36 12.26
C THR A 143 6.53 -21.44 11.01
N PRO A 144 6.01 -21.62 9.80
CA PRO A 144 6.82 -21.40 8.60
C PRO A 144 7.19 -19.91 8.56
N LYS A 145 8.49 -19.60 8.59
CA LYS A 145 8.96 -18.23 8.30
C LYS A 145 8.45 -17.84 6.91
N PRO A 146 7.83 -16.67 6.70
CA PRO A 146 7.67 -16.16 5.36
C PRO A 146 9.08 -15.89 4.83
N VAL A 147 9.48 -16.64 3.80
CA VAL A 147 10.65 -16.29 3.00
C VAL A 147 10.27 -15.01 2.27
N LEU A 148 10.61 -13.87 2.86
CA LEU A 148 10.54 -12.58 2.20
C LEU A 148 11.67 -12.55 1.16
N ALA A 149 11.45 -13.23 0.04
CA ALA A 149 12.21 -12.94 -1.17
C ALA A 149 11.73 -11.56 -1.64
N THR A 150 12.35 -10.51 -1.12
CA THR A 150 12.11 -9.16 -1.60
C THR A 150 12.56 -9.12 -3.06
N PRO A 151 11.68 -8.76 -4.01
CA PRO A 151 12.11 -8.54 -5.39
C PRO A 151 13.24 -7.50 -5.38
N GLN A 152 14.30 -7.75 -6.16
CA GLN A 152 15.52 -6.92 -6.17
C GLN A 152 15.26 -5.43 -6.42
N TYR A 153 14.08 -5.07 -6.94
CA TYR A 153 13.64 -3.68 -7.11
C TYR A 153 13.41 -2.90 -5.80
N CYS A 154 13.15 -3.56 -4.66
CA CYS A 154 12.95 -2.85 -3.39
C CYS A 154 14.25 -2.36 -2.73
N GLN A 155 15.42 -2.78 -3.23
CA GLN A 155 16.72 -2.31 -2.71
C GLN A 155 17.09 -0.91 -3.24
N MET A 156 16.34 -0.36 -4.19
CA MET A 156 16.58 1.01 -4.71
C MET A 156 16.07 2.12 -3.78
N TRP A 157 15.40 1.79 -2.66
CA TRP A 157 14.70 2.77 -1.83
C TRP A 157 14.96 2.61 -0.33
N LYS A 158 16.23 2.36 0.04
CA LYS A 158 16.72 2.55 1.40
C LYS A 158 17.66 3.74 1.47
#